data_AF-A0A1S2NHA2-F1
#
_entry.id   AF-A0A1S2NHA2-F1
#
_cell.length_a   1.000
_cell.length_b   1.000
_cell.length_c   1.000
_cell.angle_alpha   90.00
_cell.angle_beta   90.00
_cell.angle_gamma   90.00
#
_symmetry.space_group_name_H-M   'P 1'
#
loop_
_entity.id
_entity.type
_entity.pdbx_description
1 polymer ?
#
loop_
_entity_poly.entity_id
_entity_poly.type
_entity_poly.pdbx_seq_one_letter_code
_entity_poly.pdbx_strand_id
1 'polypeptide(L)' 'MTASLLRKHDVTSFHRKEVVALLGAPTGYYDYDTNPAYFVGPTTVESMYGKGYLLVFETDKYNGEVDRVFFLPEVE' A
#
# COMPACT_ATOMS: atom_id res chain seq x y z
N MET A 1 9.99 -8.65 2.00
CA MET A 1 9.29 -8.43 3.29
C MET A 1 7.80 -8.12 3.08
N THR A 2 7.44 -7.22 2.16
CA THR A 2 6.04 -6.92 1.79
C THR A 2 5.25 -8.13 1.28
N ALA A 3 5.82 -8.96 0.39
CA ALA A 3 5.14 -10.18 -0.10
C ALA A 3 4.84 -11.21 1.02
N SER A 4 5.67 -11.30 2.06
CA SER A 4 5.42 -12.19 3.20
C SER A 4 4.34 -11.66 4.14
N LEU A 5 4.13 -10.34 4.19
CA LEU A 5 3.07 -9.68 4.96
C LEU A 5 1.69 -9.98 4.33
N LEU A 6 1.57 -9.76 3.02
CA LEU A 6 0.35 -10.02 2.25
C LEU A 6 -0.05 -11.51 2.23
N ARG A 7 0.91 -12.42 2.43
CA ARG A 7 0.69 -13.87 2.38
C ARG A 7 0.40 -14.50 3.75
N LYS A 8 0.66 -13.79 4.86
CA LYS A 8 0.49 -14.31 6.23
C LYS A 8 -0.64 -13.65 7.00
N HIS A 9 -1.09 -12.47 6.58
CA HIS A 9 -2.14 -11.71 7.25
C HIS A 9 -3.23 -11.34 6.25
N ASP A 10 -4.49 -11.47 6.66
CA ASP A 10 -5.61 -10.90 5.92
C ASP A 10 -5.57 -9.38 6.13
N VAL A 11 -4.78 -8.72 5.29
CA VAL A 11 -4.41 -7.30 5.42
C VAL A 11 -5.60 -6.35 5.33
N THR A 12 -6.76 -6.85 4.90
CA THR A 12 -8.05 -6.15 4.87
C THR A 12 -8.61 -5.91 6.27
N SER A 13 -8.12 -6.61 7.30
CA SER A 13 -8.57 -6.38 8.69
C SER A 13 -7.77 -5.31 9.43
N PHE A 14 -6.81 -4.65 8.78
CA PHE A 14 -5.95 -3.68 9.45
C PHE A 14 -6.48 -2.26 9.34
N HIS A 15 -6.29 -1.49 10.42
CA HIS A 15 -6.48 -0.05 10.41
C HIS A 15 -5.20 0.63 9.88
N ARG A 16 -5.33 1.77 9.18
CA ARG A 16 -4.22 2.63 8.68
C ARG A 16 -3.02 2.71 9.63
N LYS A 17 -3.30 2.93 10.91
CA LYS A 17 -2.27 3.11 11.95
C LYS A 17 -1.41 1.86 12.14
N GLU A 18 -1.99 0.68 12.00
CA GLU A 18 -1.29 -0.60 12.12
C GLU A 18 -0.40 -0.83 10.90
N VAL A 19 -0.89 -0.51 9.70
CA VAL A 19 -0.10 -0.57 8.46
C VAL A 19 1.13 0.33 8.59
N VAL A 20 0.96 1.57 9.04
CA VAL A 20 2.07 2.52 9.24
C VAL A 20 3.01 2.06 10.37
N ALA A 21 2.49 1.45 11.44
CA ALA A 21 3.32 0.92 12.51
C ALA A 21 4.19 -0.27 12.04
N LEU A 22 3.68 -1.09 11.13
CA LEU A 22 4.38 -2.27 10.59
C LEU A 22 5.38 -1.92 9.49
N LEU A 23 5.02 -1.00 8.59
CA LEU A 23 5.79 -0.68 7.39
C LEU A 23 6.57 0.63 7.48
N GLY A 24 6.30 1.43 8.51
CA GLY A 24 6.82 2.78 8.65
C GLY A 24 6.02 3.82 7.85
N ALA A 25 6.59 5.01 7.75
CA ALA A 25 5.97 6.13 7.05
C ALA A 25 5.74 5.80 5.55
N PRO A 26 4.58 6.18 4.98
CA PRO A 26 4.33 6.05 3.55
C PRO A 26 5.42 6.72 2.71
N THR A 27 5.82 6.06 1.63
CA THR A 27 6.85 6.58 0.71
C THR A 27 6.27 7.06 -0.61
N GLY A 28 4.96 6.95 -0.78
CA GLY A 28 4.24 7.41 -1.95
C GLY A 28 2.87 8.00 -1.56
N TYR A 29 2.15 8.45 -2.57
CA TYR A 29 0.83 9.08 -2.42
C TYR A 29 -0.15 8.42 -3.38
N TYR A 30 -1.36 8.14 -2.90
CA TYR A 30 -2.46 7.64 -3.72
C TYR A 30 -3.79 8.29 -3.34
N ASP A 31 -4.26 9.20 -4.20
CA ASP A 31 -5.52 9.97 -4.16
C ASP A 31 -5.82 10.78 -2.90
N TYR A 32 -5.58 10.24 -1.71
CA TYR A 32 -5.82 10.83 -0.40
C TYR A 32 -4.71 10.43 0.59
N ASP A 33 -4.29 11.37 1.45
CA ASP A 33 -3.29 11.14 2.51
C ASP A 33 -3.71 10.07 3.54
N THR A 34 -4.99 9.69 3.54
CA THR A 34 -5.50 8.62 4.39
C THR A 34 -5.01 7.25 3.95
N ASN A 35 -4.75 7.07 2.65
CA ASN A 35 -4.35 5.80 2.05
C ASN A 35 -2.82 5.62 2.17
N PRO A 36 -2.33 4.70 3.02
CA PRO A 36 -0.91 4.41 3.05
C PRO A 36 -0.47 3.83 1.69
N ALA A 37 0.55 4.46 1.08
CA ALA A 37 1.09 4.04 -0.20
C ALA A 37 2.63 3.93 -0.14
N TYR A 38 3.16 2.87 -0.74
CA TYR A 38 4.58 2.50 -0.63
C TYR A 38 5.16 2.11 -1.99
N PHE A 39 6.33 2.65 -2.34
CA PHE A 39 7.06 2.19 -3.51
C PHE A 39 7.75 0.87 -3.22
N VAL A 40 7.55 -0.11 -4.10
CA VAL A 40 8.06 -1.48 -3.94
C VAL A 40 8.49 -2.05 -5.29
N GLY A 41 9.32 -3.08 -5.25
CA GLY A 41 9.81 -3.76 -6.45
C GLY A 41 10.96 -3.03 -7.16
N PRO A 42 11.31 -3.47 -8.38
CA PRO A 42 12.47 -2.95 -9.09
C PRO A 42 12.21 -1.58 -9.70
N THR A 43 13.24 -0.74 -9.76
CA THR A 43 13.18 0.61 -10.36
C THR A 43 13.09 0.61 -11.88
N THR A 44 13.12 -0.56 -12.51
CA THR A 44 12.92 -0.75 -13.95
C THR A 44 11.45 -0.68 -14.36
N VAL A 45 10.53 -0.78 -13.40
CA VAL A 45 9.10 -0.60 -13.66
C VAL A 45 8.78 0.88 -13.63
N GLU A 46 8.12 1.37 -14.67
CA GLU A 46 7.62 2.74 -14.73
C GLU A 46 6.14 2.76 -14.35
N SER A 47 5.80 3.58 -13.34
CA SER A 47 4.42 3.87 -12.96
C SER A 47 4.15 5.36 -13.12
N MET A 48 2.88 5.73 -13.22
CA MET A 48 2.47 7.15 -13.21
C MET A 48 2.85 7.89 -11.92
N TYR A 49 3.18 7.15 -10.85
CA TYR A 49 3.57 7.71 -9.55
C TYR A 49 5.09 7.82 -9.39
N GLY A 50 5.88 7.14 -10.23
CA GLY A 50 7.33 7.08 -10.11
C GLY A 50 7.91 5.73 -10.54
N LYS A 51 9.17 5.47 -10.16
CA LYS A 51 9.85 4.21 -10.45
C LYS A 51 9.48 3.13 -9.43
N GLY A 52 9.19 1.93 -9.91
CA GLY A 52 8.68 0.81 -9.14
C GLY A 52 7.15 0.74 -9.15
N TYR A 53 6.62 -0.25 -8.43
CA TYR A 53 5.19 -0.37 -8.17
C TYR A 53 4.81 0.46 -6.96
N LEU A 54 3.58 0.97 -6.95
CA LEU A 54 2.97 1.55 -5.77
C LEU A 54 2.06 0.50 -5.14
N LEU A 55 2.43 0.01 -3.95
CA LEU A 55 1.55 -0.80 -3.11
C LEU A 55 0.63 0.16 -2.33
N VAL A 56 -0.66 0.04 -2.59
CA VAL A 56 -1.70 0.90 -2.02
C VAL A 56 -2.53 0.12 -1.04
N PHE A 57 -2.71 0.67 0.16
CA PHE A 57 -3.72 0.27 1.13
C PHE A 57 -4.83 1.30 1.07
N GLU A 58 -5.89 1.01 0.32
CA GLU A 58 -7.05 1.89 0.24
C GLU A 58 -7.85 1.75 1.54
N THR A 59 -8.10 2.87 2.19
CA THR A 59 -8.77 2.90 3.50
C THR A 59 -10.10 3.62 3.42
N ASP A 60 -11.10 3.12 4.14
CA ASP A 60 -12.33 3.86 4.38
C ASP A 60 -12.00 5.16 5.13
N LYS A 61 -12.52 6.27 4.61
CA LYS A 61 -12.17 7.62 5.06
C LYS A 61 -12.78 7.97 6.43
N TYR A 62 -13.80 7.24 6.85
CA TYR A 62 -14.55 7.48 8.08
C TYR A 62 -13.96 6.69 9.26
N ASN A 63 -13.62 5.42 9.04
CA ASN A 63 -13.13 4.54 10.12
C ASN A 63 -11.62 4.20 10.01
N GLY A 64 -10.97 4.44 8.86
CA GLY A 64 -9.55 4.18 8.64
C GLY A 64 -9.19 2.70 8.46
N GLU A 65 -10.16 1.81 8.30
CA GLU A 65 -9.97 0.39 7.98
C GLU A 65 -9.57 0.21 6.52
N VAL A 66 -8.73 -0.78 6.23
CA VAL A 66 -8.28 -1.08 4.87
C VAL A 66 -9.36 -1.86 4.12
N ASP A 67 -9.98 -1.23 3.13
CA ASP A 67 -10.96 -1.88 2.27
C ASP A 67 -10.29 -2.81 1.25
N ARG A 68 -9.18 -2.34 0.65
CA ARG A 68 -8.51 -3.01 -0.46
C ARG A 68 -7.00 -2.80 -0.44
N VAL A 69 -6.28 -3.79 -0.95
CA VAL A 69 -4.83 -3.73 -1.15
C VAL A 69 -4.49 -4.13 -2.58
N PHE A 70 -3.75 -3.28 -3.30
CA PHE A 70 -3.42 -3.52 -4.70
C PHE A 70 -2.12 -2.82 -5.11
N PHE A 71 -1.63 -3.14 -6.31
CA PHE A 71 -0.43 -2.55 -6.90
C PHE A 71 -0.77 -1.67 -8.09
N LEU A 72 0.02 -0.62 -8.30
CA LEU A 72 0.00 0.22 -9.50
C LEU A 72 1.40 0.34 -10.12
N PRO A 73 1.59 0.01 -11.41
CA PRO A 73 0.62 -0.66 -12.29
C PRO A 73 0.22 -2.05 -11.75
N GLU A 74 -0.92 -2.57 -12.21
CA GLU A 74 -1.38 -3.90 -11.80
C GLU A 74 -0.33 -4.97 -12.14
N VAL A 75 -0.23 -5.97 -11.27
CA VAL A 75 0.67 -7.13 -11.44
C VAL A 75 -0.21 -8.32 -11.76
N GLU A 76 -0.01 -8.94 -12.93
CA GLU A 76 -0.63 -10.24 -13.28
C GLU A 76 -0.06 -11.41 -12.46
#